data_AF-A0ABD0SKT2-F1
#
_entry.id   AF-A0ABD0SKT2-F1
#
_cell.length_a   1.000
_cell.length_b   1.000
_cell.length_c   1.000
_cell.angle_alpha   90.00
_cell.angle_beta   90.00
_cell.angle_gamma   90.00
#
_symmetry.space_group_name_H-M   'P 1'
#
loop_
_entity.id
_entity.type
_entity.pdbx_description
1 polymer ?
#
loop_
_entity_poly.entity_id
_entity_poly.type
_entity_poly.pdbx_seq_one_letter_code
_entity_poly.pdbx_strand_id
1 'polypeptide(L)'
;MDNQDQYSRPRRGRPPGPNRTPLSRSERRARNAEYERQRRELIGVGISRLEPLVGATPETPRAEVLVQTVCYINSARDSIESLRRENQELKDQIFFLTVAEYQRKQRELLKRAAESSRMNANFSDEDGAI
;
A
#
# COMPACT_ATOMS: atom_id res chain seq x y z
N MET A 1 23.22 36.99 -56.56
CA MET A 1 22.98 35.61 -57.03
C MET A 1 22.15 34.96 -55.94
N ASP A 2 20.84 35.05 -56.14
CA ASP A 2 19.85 34.95 -55.06
C ASP A 2 19.23 33.56 -55.11
N ASN A 3 19.70 32.66 -54.24
CA ASN A 3 19.07 31.35 -54.05
C ASN A 3 17.95 31.49 -53.01
N GLN A 4 16.76 31.78 -53.52
CA GLN A 4 15.52 31.79 -52.77
C GLN A 4 15.09 30.34 -52.47
N ASP A 5 15.31 29.88 -51.25
CA ASP A 5 14.68 28.66 -50.73
C ASP A 5 13.17 28.89 -50.59
N GLN A 6 12.41 28.37 -51.56
CA GLN A 6 10.96 28.41 -51.58
C GLN A 6 10.36 27.60 -50.42
N TYR A 7 9.60 28.30 -49.60
CA TYR A 7 8.72 27.78 -48.58
C TYR A 7 7.71 26.78 -49.16
N SER A 8 7.67 25.55 -48.64
CA SER A 8 6.43 24.89 -48.19
C SER A 8 6.65 23.45 -47.78
N ARG A 9 6.22 23.09 -46.57
CA ARG A 9 5.32 21.92 -46.40
C ARG A 9 4.24 22.22 -45.33
N PRO A 10 2.94 22.15 -45.69
CA PRO A 10 1.83 22.37 -44.78
C PRO A 10 1.48 21.12 -43.96
N ARG A 11 0.75 21.32 -42.85
CA ARG A 11 0.62 20.37 -41.74
C ARG A 11 -0.29 19.15 -42.01
N ARG A 12 -0.11 18.10 -41.19
CA ARG A 12 -1.25 17.62 -40.36
C ARG A 12 -1.01 18.04 -38.90
N GLY A 13 -1.89 18.77 -38.21
CA GLY A 13 -3.23 19.27 -38.58
C GLY A 13 -3.64 20.59 -37.91
N ARG A 14 -2.78 21.62 -37.93
CA ARG A 14 -3.20 23.03 -37.74
C ARG A 14 -2.13 23.94 -38.32
N PRO A 15 -2.33 25.18 -38.74
CA PRO A 15 -1.20 26.06 -39.07
C PRO A 15 -0.42 26.44 -37.79
N PRO A 16 0.87 26.82 -37.85
CA PRO A 16 1.46 27.65 -36.81
C PRO A 16 0.51 28.83 -36.61
N GLY A 17 0.05 29.05 -35.38
CA GLY A 17 -0.73 30.25 -35.10
C GLY A 17 0.09 31.49 -35.50
N PRO A 18 -0.55 32.65 -35.71
CA PRO A 18 0.08 33.85 -36.25
C PRO A 18 1.37 34.32 -35.52
N ASN A 19 1.63 33.81 -34.31
CA ASN A 19 2.79 34.17 -33.48
C ASN A 19 3.77 33.01 -33.21
N ARG A 20 3.88 32.00 -34.08
CA ARG A 20 4.84 30.89 -33.91
C ARG A 20 5.86 30.84 -35.04
N THR A 21 7.09 31.25 -34.76
CA THR A 21 8.24 31.00 -35.63
C THR A 21 8.47 29.48 -35.74
N PRO A 22 8.35 28.90 -36.94
CA PRO A 22 8.60 27.47 -37.11
C PRO A 22 10.07 27.19 -36.87
N LEU A 23 10.36 26.26 -35.95
CA LEU A 23 11.74 25.82 -35.69
C LEU A 23 12.37 25.24 -36.95
N SER A 24 13.63 25.59 -37.16
CA SER A 24 14.49 25.00 -38.17
C SER A 24 14.66 23.50 -37.95
N ARG A 25 15.10 22.79 -38.99
CA ARG A 25 15.31 21.34 -38.92
C ARG A 25 16.42 20.96 -37.92
N SER A 26 17.43 21.80 -37.73
CA SER A 26 18.47 21.62 -36.69
C SER A 26 17.89 21.81 -35.29
N GLU A 27 17.12 22.88 -35.05
CA GLU A 27 16.49 23.14 -33.75
C GLU A 27 15.51 22.04 -33.34
N ARG A 28 14.70 21.52 -34.30
CA ARG A 28 13.82 20.38 -34.02
C ARG A 28 14.60 19.12 -33.62
N ARG A 29 15.73 18.85 -34.28
CA ARG A 29 16.59 17.70 -33.94
C ARG A 29 17.22 17.87 -32.56
N ALA A 30 17.75 19.04 -32.26
CA ALA A 30 18.34 19.36 -30.96
C ALA A 30 17.31 19.22 -29.83
N ARG A 31 16.11 19.78 -30.02
CA ARG A 31 15.03 19.70 -29.03
C ARG A 31 14.55 18.26 -28.80
N ASN A 32 14.38 17.48 -29.86
CA ASN A 32 13.99 16.07 -29.72
C ASN A 32 15.07 15.25 -29.00
N ALA A 33 16.35 15.52 -29.26
CA ALA A 33 17.45 14.87 -28.56
C ALA A 33 17.45 15.22 -27.06
N GLU A 34 17.17 16.47 -26.72
CA GLU A 34 17.03 16.91 -25.33
C GLU A 34 15.86 16.21 -24.62
N TYR A 35 14.68 16.16 -25.24
CA TYR A 35 13.53 15.45 -24.67
C TYR A 35 13.82 13.96 -24.45
N GLU A 36 14.48 13.31 -25.41
CA GLU A 36 14.83 11.90 -25.25
C GLU A 36 15.90 11.68 -24.16
N ARG A 37 16.83 12.63 -23.99
CA ARG A 37 17.79 12.61 -22.88
C ARG A 37 17.08 12.69 -21.53
N GLN A 38 16.17 13.66 -21.37
CA GLN A 38 15.38 13.82 -20.15
C GLN A 38 14.51 12.59 -19.88
N ARG A 39 13.88 12.02 -20.92
CA ARG A 39 13.09 10.79 -20.80
C ARG A 39 13.92 9.63 -20.27
N ARG A 40 15.13 9.43 -20.80
CA ARG A 40 16.05 8.35 -20.35
C ARG A 40 16.56 8.57 -18.94
N GLU A 41 16.83 9.82 -18.58
CA GLU A 41 17.25 10.19 -17.22
C GLU A 41 16.15 9.89 -16.20
N LEU A 42 14.90 10.28 -16.47
CA LEU A 42 13.76 9.98 -15.60
C LEU A 42 13.56 8.47 -15.41
N ILE A 43 13.69 7.68 -16.49
CA ILE A 43 13.64 6.21 -16.41
C ILE A 43 14.78 5.69 -15.55
N GLY A 44 16.00 6.21 -15.73
CA GLY A 44 17.17 5.85 -14.92
C GLY A 44 16.93 6.10 -13.43
N VAL A 45 16.48 7.30 -13.07
CA VAL A 45 16.13 7.67 -11.68
C VAL A 45 15.04 6.74 -11.12
N GLY A 46 14.04 6.39 -11.93
CA GLY A 46 13.00 5.45 -11.53
C GLY A 46 13.56 4.06 -11.17
N ILE A 47 14.46 3.52 -12.00
CA ILE A 47 15.08 2.21 -11.76
C ILE A 47 16.02 2.25 -10.55
N SER A 48 16.85 3.29 -10.41
CA SER A 48 17.76 3.40 -9.26
C SER A 48 17.03 3.57 -7.93
N ARG A 49 15.77 4.02 -7.93
CA ARG A 49 14.92 4.00 -6.73
C ARG A 49 14.40 2.61 -6.38
N LEU A 50 14.28 1.71 -7.35
CA LEU A 50 13.83 0.33 -7.12
C LEU A 50 14.96 -0.56 -6.58
N GLU A 51 16.19 -0.35 -7.05
CA GLU A 51 17.38 -1.11 -6.66
C GLU A 51 17.48 -1.41 -5.15
N PRO A 52 17.46 -0.41 -4.23
CA PRO A 52 17.59 -0.69 -2.80
C PRO A 52 16.39 -1.44 -2.20
N LEU A 53 15.20 -1.33 -2.80
CA LEU A 53 13.99 -2.00 -2.29
C LEU A 53 14.02 -3.51 -2.54
N VAL A 54 14.69 -3.91 -3.63
CA VAL A 54 14.81 -5.31 -4.04
C VAL A 54 16.17 -5.90 -3.68
N GLY A 55 17.04 -5.13 -3.00
CA GLY A 55 18.39 -5.55 -2.65
C GLY A 55 19.35 -5.65 -3.84
N ALA A 56 19.04 -4.97 -4.95
CA ALA A 56 19.91 -4.91 -6.13
C ALA A 56 20.98 -3.83 -5.98
N THR A 57 22.13 -4.06 -6.60
CA THR A 57 23.22 -3.08 -6.70
C THR A 57 23.11 -2.26 -7.99
N PRO A 58 23.77 -1.08 -8.09
CA PRO A 58 23.77 -0.28 -9.31
C PRO A 58 24.37 -0.98 -10.54
N GLU A 59 25.12 -2.06 -10.34
CA GLU A 59 25.70 -2.89 -11.40
C GLU A 59 24.72 -3.92 -11.96
N THR A 60 23.60 -4.13 -11.26
CA THR A 60 22.58 -5.12 -11.64
C THR A 60 21.91 -4.72 -12.95
N PRO A 61 21.74 -5.64 -13.91
CA PRO A 61 21.03 -5.35 -15.15
C PRO A 61 19.61 -4.84 -14.88
N ARG A 62 19.21 -3.78 -15.57
CA ARG A 62 17.87 -3.16 -15.41
C ARG A 62 16.72 -4.15 -15.55
N ALA A 63 16.84 -5.12 -16.45
CA ALA A 63 15.82 -6.15 -16.64
C ALA A 63 15.66 -7.02 -15.38
N GLU A 64 16.78 -7.36 -14.73
CA GLU A 64 16.78 -8.14 -13.51
C GLU A 64 16.19 -7.37 -12.32
N VAL A 65 16.52 -6.08 -12.17
CA VAL A 65 15.89 -5.20 -11.16
C VAL A 65 14.37 -5.20 -11.30
N LEU A 66 13.85 -5.11 -12.53
CA LEU A 66 12.41 -5.14 -12.79
C LEU A 66 11.77 -6.50 -12.47
N VAL A 67 12.44 -7.61 -12.81
CA VAL A 67 11.96 -8.96 -12.46
C VAL A 67 11.92 -9.14 -10.95
N GLN A 68 13.00 -8.78 -10.25
CA GLN A 68 13.06 -8.84 -8.79
C GLN A 68 11.98 -7.95 -8.14
N THR A 69 11.70 -6.77 -8.72
CA THR A 69 10.63 -5.88 -8.25
C THR A 69 9.26 -6.54 -8.36
N VAL A 70 8.95 -7.19 -9.48
CA VAL A 70 7.69 -7.92 -9.66
C VAL A 70 7.58 -9.07 -8.67
N CYS A 71 8.65 -9.85 -8.48
CA CYS A 71 8.69 -10.92 -7.48
C CYS A 71 8.46 -10.39 -6.07
N TYR A 72 9.14 -9.30 -5.70
CA TYR A 72 8.98 -8.65 -4.40
C TYR A 72 7.54 -8.20 -4.14
N ILE A 73 6.88 -7.58 -5.14
CA ILE A 73 5.47 -7.16 -5.03
C ILE A 73 4.56 -8.35 -4.81
N ASN A 74 4.77 -9.45 -5.54
CA ASN A 74 3.94 -10.65 -5.40
C ASN A 74 4.12 -11.29 -4.02
N SER A 75 5.36 -11.49 -3.58
CA SER A 75 5.64 -12.03 -2.24
C SER A 75 5.08 -11.14 -1.12
N ALA A 76 5.15 -9.82 -1.28
CA ALA A 76 4.58 -8.87 -0.32
C ALA A 76 3.05 -8.97 -0.25
N ARG A 77 2.36 -9.20 -1.38
CA ARG A 77 0.90 -9.40 -1.40
C ARG A 77 0.50 -10.66 -0.64
N ASP A 78 1.17 -11.77 -0.92
CA ASP A 78 0.91 -13.05 -0.26
C ASP A 78 1.14 -12.94 1.26
N SER A 79 2.22 -12.27 1.66
CA SER A 79 2.53 -12.00 3.07
C SER A 79 1.46 -11.13 3.75
N ILE A 80 0.98 -10.07 3.10
CA ILE A 80 -0.09 -9.22 3.62
C ILE A 80 -1.39 -10.02 3.82
N GLU A 81 -1.75 -10.88 2.88
CA GLU A 81 -2.94 -11.72 3.02
C GLU A 81 -2.81 -12.73 4.16
N SER A 82 -1.64 -13.36 4.30
CA SER A 82 -1.34 -14.24 5.43
C SER A 82 -1.45 -13.50 6.77
N LEU A 83 -0.81 -12.33 6.90
CA LEU A 83 -0.87 -11.52 8.12
C LEU A 83 -2.29 -11.06 8.44
N ARG A 84 -3.09 -10.73 7.43
CA ARG A 84 -4.52 -10.39 7.63
C ARG A 84 -5.30 -11.57 8.19
N ARG A 85 -5.04 -12.77 7.70
CA ARG A 85 -5.69 -14.00 8.17
C ARG A 85 -5.33 -14.28 9.62
N GLU A 86 -4.02 -14.28 9.93
CA GLU A 86 -3.53 -14.49 11.28
C GLU A 86 -4.07 -13.43 12.26
N ASN A 87 -4.12 -12.16 11.84
CA ASN A 87 -4.68 -11.09 12.66
C ASN A 87 -6.17 -11.31 12.95
N GLN A 88 -6.92 -11.86 11.99
CA GLN A 88 -8.33 -12.20 12.20
C GLN A 88 -8.48 -13.38 13.16
N GLU A 89 -7.68 -14.44 12.99
CA GLU A 89 -7.69 -15.59 13.89
C GLU A 89 -7.35 -15.19 15.34
N LEU A 90 -6.35 -14.32 15.52
CA LEU A 90 -6.00 -13.78 16.83
C LEU A 90 -7.12 -12.93 17.43
N LYS A 91 -7.81 -12.11 16.62
CA LYS A 91 -8.98 -11.35 17.08
C LYS A 91 -10.11 -12.25 17.53
N ASP A 92 -10.38 -13.31 16.78
CA ASP A 92 -11.43 -14.28 17.12
C ASP A 92 -11.07 -15.02 18.43
N GLN A 93 -9.81 -15.43 18.59
CA GLN A 93 -9.33 -16.02 19.85
C GLN A 93 -9.48 -15.07 21.04
N ILE A 94 -9.07 -13.81 20.88
CA ILE A 94 -9.26 -12.78 21.92
C ILE A 94 -10.74 -12.63 22.27
N PHE A 95 -11.60 -12.58 21.25
CA PHE A 95 -13.05 -12.48 21.46
C PHE A 95 -13.60 -13.67 22.26
N PHE A 96 -13.24 -14.90 21.89
CA PHE A 96 -13.72 -16.08 22.62
C PHE A 96 -13.20 -16.13 24.06
N LEU A 97 -11.93 -15.80 24.28
CA LEU A 97 -11.34 -15.77 25.62
C LEU A 97 -12.00 -14.71 26.50
N THR A 98 -12.21 -13.50 25.98
CA THR A 98 -12.86 -12.42 26.73
C THR A 98 -14.31 -12.76 27.09
N VAL A 99 -15.07 -13.36 26.17
CA VAL A 99 -16.43 -13.85 26.45
C VAL A 99 -16.41 -14.95 27.50
N ALA A 100 -15.49 -15.92 27.40
CA ALA A 100 -15.36 -17.01 28.37
C ALA A 100 -15.02 -16.50 29.78
N GLU A 101 -14.10 -15.53 29.88
CA GLU A 101 -13.75 -14.87 31.14
C GLU A 101 -14.94 -14.11 31.74
N TYR A 102 -15.69 -13.39 30.91
CA TYR A 102 -16.90 -12.70 31.34
C TYR A 102 -17.93 -13.69 31.90
N GLN A 103 -18.17 -14.80 31.22
CA GLN A 103 -19.10 -15.84 31.68
C GLN A 103 -18.64 -16.50 32.98
N ARG A 104 -17.33 -16.76 33.15
CA ARG A 104 -16.77 -17.29 34.40
C ARG A 104 -17.04 -16.33 35.56
N LYS A 105 -16.77 -15.03 35.39
CA LYS A 105 -17.05 -14.00 36.41
C LYS A 105 -18.52 -13.94 36.79
N GLN A 106 -19.43 -14.00 35.81
CA GLN A 106 -20.87 -14.00 36.09
C GLN A 106 -21.30 -15.22 36.92
N ARG A 107 -20.79 -16.41 36.60
CA ARG A 107 -21.07 -17.64 37.37
C ARG A 107 -20.57 -17.55 38.79
N GLU A 108 -19.39 -16.98 39.01
CA GLU A 108 -18.84 -16.78 40.37
C GLU A 108 -19.69 -15.80 41.19
N LEU A 109 -20.14 -14.69 40.58
CA LEU A 109 -21.03 -13.74 41.25
C LEU A 109 -22.36 -14.38 41.65
N LEU A 110 -22.96 -15.17 40.76
CA LEU A 110 -24.20 -15.90 41.05
C LEU A 110 -24.03 -16.92 42.16
N LYS A 111 -22.90 -17.65 42.18
CA LYS A 111 -22.57 -18.59 43.27
C LYS A 111 -22.45 -17.87 44.61
N ARG A 112 -21.69 -16.77 44.66
CA ARG A 112 -21.53 -15.95 45.89
C ARG A 112 -22.86 -15.40 46.38
N ALA A 113 -23.72 -14.93 45.47
CA ALA A 113 -25.06 -14.46 45.82
C ALA A 113 -25.91 -15.59 46.42
N ALA A 114 -25.91 -16.78 45.80
CA ALA A 114 -26.65 -17.94 46.30
C ALA A 114 -26.13 -18.44 47.67
N GLU A 115 -24.81 -18.45 47.87
CA GLU A 115 -24.17 -18.78 49.15
C GLU A 115 -24.57 -17.77 50.24
N SER A 116 -24.52 -16.47 49.93
CA SER A 116 -24.96 -15.41 50.85
C SER A 116 -26.45 -15.53 51.21
N SER A 117 -27.32 -15.80 50.23
CA SER A 117 -28.75 -16.05 50.47
C SER A 117 -29.00 -17.29 51.33
N ARG A 118 -28.24 -18.38 51.15
CA ARG A 118 -28.33 -19.57 52.00
C ARG A 118 -27.91 -19.28 53.44
N MET A 119 -26.83 -18.53 53.65
CA MET A 119 -26.36 -18.15 54.98
C MET A 119 -27.40 -17.28 55.71
N ASN A 120 -28.04 -16.35 55.01
CA ASN A 120 -29.11 -15.52 55.58
C ASN A 120 -30.41 -16.30 55.88
N ALA A 121 -30.77 -17.29 55.06
CA ALA A 121 -31.93 -18.16 55.32
C ALA A 121 -31.71 -19.04 56.56
N ASN A 122 -30.52 -19.63 56.71
CA ASN A 122 -30.20 -20.44 57.89
C ASN A 122 -30.16 -19.61 59.19
N PHE A 123 -29.81 -18.32 59.11
CA PHE A 123 -29.83 -17.42 60.27
C PHE A 123 -31.24 -16.98 60.70
N SER A 124 -32.24 -17.07 59.82
CA SER A 124 -33.63 -16.65 60.13
C SER A 124 -34.50 -17.77 60.69
N ASP A 125 -34.08 -19.03 60.57
CA ASP A 125 -34.77 -20.19 61.16
C ASP A 125 -34.38 -20.44 62.63
N GLU A 126 -33.25 -19.89 63.13
CA GLU A 126 -32.81 -20.08 64.53
C GLU A 126 -33.42 -19.05 65.52
N ASP A 127 -33.86 -17.88 65.06
CA ASP A 127 -34.47 -16.83 65.92
C ASP A 127 -35.99 -17.00 66.15
N GLY A 128 -36.61 -18.05 65.56
CA GLY A 128 -38.05 -18.33 65.68
C GLY A 128 -38.45 -19.29 66.82
N ALA A 129 -37.50 -19.76 67.62
CA ALA A 129 -37.71 -20.73 68.71
C ALA A 129 -37.48 -20.12 70.10
N ILE A 130 -38.33 -19.16 70.50
CA ILE A 130 -38.55 -18.79 71.91
C ILE A 130 -40.05 -18.68 72.17
#